data_AF-X1RVV7-F1
#
_entry.id   AF-X1RVV7-F1
#
_cell.length_a   1.000
_cell.length_b   1.000
_cell.length_c   1.000
_cell.angle_alpha   90.00
_cell.angle_beta   90.00
_cell.angle_gamma   90.00
#
_symmetry.space_group_name_H-M   'P 1'
#
loop_
_entity.id
_entity.type
_entity.pdbx_description
1 polymer ?
#
loop_
_entity_poly.entity_id
_entity_poly.type
_entity_poly.pdbx_seq_one_letter_code
_entity_poly.pdbx_strand_id
1 'polypeptide(L)'
;MIAEIPYVVLITGAVLVGLWISNILYDLKVPHYTSRKIGHAAGGLGFLLCAFLFSSGWWPLILAAGFVVMLWVARVVKPDTFRGVGGTGRPTKAMAEVWFPLAAIPVIGIGWIWLGEPLVAISCLLFMAWGDMVTGVVEPLHQVKRAYNPPLIDELQNLKL
;
A
#
# COMPACT_ATOMS: atom_id res chain seq x y z
N MET A 1 12.87 10.89 20.70
CA MET A 1 13.61 10.00 19.77
C MET A 1 13.97 8.63 20.36
N ILE A 2 14.98 8.47 21.23
CA ILE A 2 15.39 7.12 21.71
C ILE A 2 14.26 6.40 22.47
N ALA A 3 13.50 7.11 23.31
CA ALA A 3 12.37 6.53 24.05
C ALA A 3 11.23 6.01 23.14
N GLU A 4 11.20 6.42 21.86
CA GLU A 4 10.16 6.03 20.90
C GLU A 4 10.57 4.80 20.06
N ILE A 5 11.76 4.23 20.27
CA ILE A 5 12.23 3.02 19.58
C ILE A 5 11.23 1.84 19.68
N PRO A 6 10.55 1.59 20.81
CA PRO A 6 9.53 0.54 20.85
C PRO A 6 8.43 0.70 19.80
N TYR A 7 8.05 1.94 19.48
CA TYR A 7 7.05 2.24 18.45
C TYR A 7 7.58 1.97 17.03
N VAL A 8 8.86 2.23 16.80
CA VAL A 8 9.55 1.88 15.54
C VAL A 8 9.46 0.37 15.31
N VAL A 9 9.76 -0.44 16.33
CA VAL A 9 9.67 -1.90 16.26
C VAL A 9 8.23 -2.36 16.02
N LEU A 10 7.27 -1.80 16.76
CA LEU A 10 5.85 -2.11 16.61
C LEU A 10 5.34 -1.84 15.18
N ILE A 11 5.61 -0.65 14.64
CA ILE A 11 5.14 -0.25 13.31
C ILE A 11 5.82 -1.09 12.23
N THR A 12 7.14 -1.31 12.34
CA THR A 12 7.87 -2.16 11.41
C THR A 12 7.30 -3.57 11.41
N GLY A 13 7.07 -4.15 12.59
CA GLY A 13 6.44 -5.46 12.73
C GLY A 13 5.05 -5.52 12.09
N ALA A 14 4.19 -4.54 12.36
CA ALA A 14 2.84 -4.49 11.79
C ALA A 14 2.85 -4.42 10.25
N VAL A 15 3.72 -3.61 9.66
CA VAL A 15 3.87 -3.50 8.20
C VAL A 15 4.40 -4.81 7.61
N LEU A 16 5.43 -5.41 8.21
CA LEU A 16 5.99 -6.68 7.74
C LEU A 16 4.98 -7.83 7.83
N VAL A 17 4.20 -7.90 8.90
CA VAL A 17 3.09 -8.86 9.03
C VAL A 17 2.07 -8.64 7.93
N GLY A 18 1.71 -7.40 7.60
CA GLY A 18 0.82 -7.10 6.49
C GLY A 18 1.35 -7.58 5.13
N LEU A 19 2.65 -7.37 4.86
CA LEU A 19 3.31 -7.90 3.65
C LEU A 19 3.32 -9.43 3.63
N TRP A 20 3.53 -10.07 4.77
CA TRP A 20 3.51 -11.52 4.90
C TRP A 20 2.10 -12.10 4.67
N ILE A 21 1.07 -11.49 5.24
CA ILE A 21 -0.33 -11.87 4.97
C ILE A 21 -0.67 -11.69 3.49
N SER A 22 -0.22 -10.59 2.87
CA SER A 22 -0.39 -10.36 1.44
C SER A 22 0.21 -11.50 0.59
N ASN A 23 1.40 -11.99 0.96
CA ASN A 23 2.01 -13.16 0.34
C ASN A 23 1.16 -14.43 0.54
N ILE A 24 0.67 -14.69 1.75
CA ILE A 24 -0.17 -15.87 2.01
C ILE A 24 -1.41 -15.86 1.11
N LEU A 25 -2.13 -14.73 1.03
CA LEU A 25 -3.30 -14.62 0.16
C LEU A 25 -2.95 -14.90 -1.31
N TYR A 26 -1.82 -14.37 -1.77
CA TYR A 26 -1.36 -14.62 -3.13
C TYR A 26 -1.06 -16.12 -3.38
N ASP A 27 -0.46 -16.82 -2.41
CA ASP A 27 -0.22 -18.27 -2.52
C ASP A 27 -1.51 -19.08 -2.55
N LEU A 28 -2.49 -18.65 -1.77
CA LEU A 28 -3.86 -19.19 -1.74
C LEU A 28 -4.66 -18.85 -3.01
N LYS A 29 -4.00 -18.30 -4.04
CA LYS A 29 -4.59 -17.95 -5.35
C LYS A 29 -5.66 -16.86 -5.27
N VAL A 30 -5.66 -16.06 -4.20
CA VAL A 30 -6.44 -14.82 -4.18
C VAL A 30 -5.92 -13.91 -5.29
N PRO A 31 -6.80 -13.28 -6.09
CA PRO A 31 -6.38 -12.41 -7.17
C PRO A 31 -5.36 -11.36 -6.70
N HIS A 32 -4.31 -11.15 -7.49
CA HIS A 32 -3.20 -10.25 -7.14
C HIS A 32 -3.67 -8.83 -6.81
N TYR A 33 -4.69 -8.34 -7.54
CA TYR A 33 -5.24 -7.01 -7.31
C TYR A 33 -5.86 -6.89 -5.91
N THR A 34 -6.31 -7.98 -5.28
CA THR A 34 -6.84 -8.04 -3.90
C THR A 34 -5.71 -8.26 -2.89
N SER A 35 -4.82 -9.24 -3.12
CA SER A 35 -3.71 -9.54 -2.21
C SER A 35 -2.84 -8.31 -1.96
N ARG A 36 -2.61 -7.51 -3.00
CA ARG A 36 -1.84 -6.26 -2.93
C ARG A 36 -2.46 -5.24 -1.98
N LYS A 37 -3.79 -5.20 -1.85
CA LYS A 37 -4.49 -4.20 -1.02
C LYS A 37 -4.27 -4.41 0.46
N ILE A 38 -3.94 -5.63 0.90
CA ILE A 38 -3.52 -5.87 2.29
C ILE A 38 -2.21 -5.13 2.60
N GLY A 39 -1.27 -5.08 1.65
CA GLY A 39 -0.05 -4.28 1.79
C GLY A 39 -0.35 -2.79 1.95
N HIS A 40 -1.29 -2.26 1.15
CA HIS A 40 -1.74 -0.88 1.27
C HIS A 40 -2.48 -0.59 2.59
N ALA A 41 -3.31 -1.52 3.05
CA ALA A 41 -4.00 -1.43 4.33
C ALA A 41 -3.00 -1.32 5.50
N ALA A 42 -2.02 -2.22 5.52
CA ALA A 42 -0.97 -2.26 6.54
C ALA A 42 -0.05 -1.04 6.48
N GLY A 43 0.33 -0.58 5.28
CA GLY A 43 1.10 0.66 5.11
C GLY A 43 0.35 1.89 5.62
N GLY A 44 -0.94 2.01 5.29
CA GLY A 44 -1.79 3.09 5.81
C GLY A 44 -1.95 3.03 7.34
N LEU A 45 -2.14 1.83 7.90
CA LEU A 45 -2.15 1.66 9.36
C LEU A 45 -0.84 2.10 10.00
N GLY A 46 0.31 1.74 9.41
CA GLY A 46 1.63 2.19 9.85
C GLY A 46 1.74 3.72 9.88
N PHE A 47 1.30 4.41 8.83
CA PHE A 47 1.28 5.88 8.79
C PHE A 47 0.32 6.49 9.81
N LEU A 48 -0.87 5.90 10.03
CA LEU A 48 -1.79 6.37 11.05
C LEU A 48 -1.17 6.24 12.45
N LEU A 49 -0.55 5.10 12.75
CA LEU A 49 0.12 4.87 14.03
C LEU A 49 1.28 5.85 14.23
N CYS A 50 2.02 6.19 13.18
CA CYS A 50 3.05 7.21 13.26
C CYS A 50 2.51 8.52 13.85
N ALA A 51 1.36 9.01 13.36
CA ALA A 51 0.74 10.26 13.80
C ALA A 51 0.42 10.29 15.30
N PHE A 52 0.07 9.13 15.87
CA PHE A 52 -0.35 9.02 17.28
C PHE A 52 0.80 8.66 18.23
N LEU A 53 1.83 7.99 17.74
CA LEU A 53 2.90 7.44 18.58
C LEU A 53 4.17 8.28 18.60
N PHE A 54 4.44 9.07 17.55
CA PHE A 54 5.65 9.88 17.47
C PHE A 54 5.39 11.36 17.73
N SER A 55 6.28 11.97 18.49
CA SER A 55 6.27 13.40 18.76
C SER A 55 6.83 14.25 17.61
N SER A 56 7.58 13.66 16.68
CA SER A 56 8.23 14.35 15.57
C SER A 56 8.21 13.52 14.28
N GLY A 57 8.28 14.19 13.13
CA GLY A 57 8.28 13.56 11.81
C GLY A 57 9.56 12.80 11.44
N TRP A 58 10.62 12.86 12.24
CA TRP A 58 11.91 12.22 11.92
C TRP A 58 11.83 10.69 11.89
N TRP A 59 11.18 10.07 12.88
CA TRP A 59 10.98 8.62 12.89
C TRP A 59 10.10 8.14 11.72
N PRO A 60 8.93 8.75 11.45
CA PRO A 60 8.15 8.47 10.26
C PRO A 60 8.95 8.61 8.96
N LEU A 61 9.80 9.63 8.84
CA LEU A 61 10.66 9.83 7.67
C LEU A 61 11.70 8.71 7.51
N ILE A 62 12.38 8.33 8.59
CA ILE A 62 13.37 7.24 8.61
C ILE A 62 12.69 5.92 8.25
N LEU A 63 11.51 5.64 8.83
CA LEU A 63 10.72 4.45 8.52
C LEU A 63 10.30 4.42 7.05
N ALA A 64 9.80 5.54 6.51
CA ALA A 64 9.43 5.64 5.10
C ALA A 64 10.63 5.41 4.17
N ALA A 65 11.76 6.07 4.43
CA ALA A 65 12.99 5.91 3.66
C ALA A 65 13.53 4.47 3.73
N GLY A 66 13.56 3.88 4.92
CA GLY A 66 13.96 2.48 5.12
C GLY A 66 13.04 1.51 4.37
N PHE A 67 11.74 1.77 4.38
CA PHE A 67 10.77 0.97 3.66
C PHE A 67 10.93 1.08 2.13
N VAL A 68 11.21 2.27 1.59
CA VAL A 68 11.57 2.46 0.17
C VAL A 68 12.77 1.60 -0.20
N VAL A 69 13.85 1.69 0.58
CA VAL A 69 15.08 0.92 0.32
C VAL A 69 14.79 -0.59 0.38
N MET A 70 14.05 -1.04 1.39
CA MET A 70 13.69 -2.45 1.54
C MET A 70 12.88 -2.96 0.34
N LEU A 71 11.85 -2.24 -0.09
CA LEU A 71 11.03 -2.63 -1.24
C LEU A 71 11.82 -2.58 -2.55
N TRP A 72 12.69 -1.58 -2.71
CA TRP A 72 13.55 -1.48 -3.88
C TRP A 72 14.54 -2.66 -3.96
N VAL A 73 15.22 -2.97 -2.85
CA VAL A 73 16.13 -4.13 -2.75
C VAL A 73 15.37 -5.43 -3.00
N ALA A 74 14.20 -5.60 -2.40
CA ALA A 74 13.36 -6.77 -2.64
C ALA A 74 13.01 -6.87 -4.13
N ARG A 75 12.64 -5.77 -4.78
CA ARG A 75 12.24 -5.78 -6.18
C ARG A 75 13.38 -6.07 -7.16
N VAL A 76 14.58 -5.57 -6.88
CA VAL A 76 15.75 -5.72 -7.77
C VAL A 76 16.49 -7.03 -7.53
N VAL A 77 16.64 -7.45 -6.27
CA VAL A 77 17.51 -8.58 -5.89
C VAL A 77 16.72 -9.88 -5.70
N LYS A 78 15.51 -9.82 -5.12
CA LYS A 78 14.68 -10.99 -4.80
C LYS A 78 13.19 -10.70 -5.04
N PRO A 79 12.75 -10.54 -6.31
CA PRO A 79 11.42 -10.02 -6.65
C PRO A 79 10.27 -10.86 -6.08
N ASP A 80 10.51 -12.12 -5.76
CA ASP A 80 9.50 -13.02 -5.18
C ASP A 80 9.28 -12.82 -3.66
N THR A 81 10.12 -12.02 -2.99
CA THR A 81 10.05 -11.81 -1.52
C THR A 81 8.71 -11.21 -1.08
N PHE A 82 8.17 -10.25 -1.84
CA PHE A 82 6.88 -9.59 -1.57
C PHE A 82 5.92 -9.75 -2.75
N ARG A 83 5.86 -10.95 -3.33
CA ARG A 83 5.03 -11.27 -4.51
C ARG A 83 3.53 -11.02 -4.31
N GLY A 84 3.03 -10.98 -3.08
CA GLY A 84 1.63 -10.63 -2.80
C GLY A 84 1.29 -9.17 -3.10
N VAL A 85 2.30 -8.28 -3.07
CA VAL A 85 2.19 -6.86 -3.40
C VAL A 85 2.78 -6.53 -4.77
N GLY A 86 3.92 -7.15 -5.11
CA GLY A 86 4.66 -6.90 -6.35
C GLY A 86 4.24 -7.77 -7.55
N GLY A 87 3.67 -8.95 -7.30
CA GLY A 87 3.27 -9.94 -8.30
C GLY A 87 4.45 -10.67 -8.95
N THR A 88 4.27 -11.94 -9.31
CA THR A 88 5.27 -12.70 -10.08
C THR A 88 5.17 -12.39 -11.57
N GLY A 89 6.30 -12.25 -12.27
CA GLY A 89 6.35 -12.06 -13.72
C GLY A 89 5.92 -10.67 -14.23
N ARG A 90 5.66 -9.71 -13.33
CA ARG A 90 5.41 -8.32 -13.72
C ARG A 90 6.70 -7.67 -14.26
N PRO A 91 6.62 -6.82 -15.30
CA PRO A 91 7.78 -6.08 -15.79
C PRO A 91 8.47 -5.36 -14.64
N THR A 92 9.79 -5.43 -14.58
CA THR A 92 10.61 -4.72 -13.58
C THR A 92 10.45 -3.21 -13.65
N LYS A 93 9.89 -2.66 -14.74
CA LYS A 93 9.52 -1.24 -14.84
C LYS A 93 8.31 -0.84 -13.99
N ALA A 94 7.46 -1.80 -13.60
CA ALA A 94 6.35 -1.55 -12.68
C ALA A 94 6.89 -1.52 -11.24
N MET A 95 7.10 -0.31 -10.73
CA MET A 95 7.72 0.03 -9.44
C MET A 95 6.71 0.71 -8.49
N ALA A 96 5.41 0.49 -8.71
CA ALA A 96 4.35 1.18 -7.99
C ALA A 96 4.43 1.01 -6.46
N GLU A 97 4.87 -0.16 -6.00
CA GLU A 97 5.11 -0.46 -4.58
C GLU A 97 6.26 0.35 -3.98
N VAL A 98 7.26 0.77 -4.77
CA VAL A 98 8.39 1.61 -4.32
C VAL A 98 8.03 3.09 -4.39
N TRP A 99 7.29 3.50 -5.42
CA TRP A 99 6.88 4.89 -5.61
C TRP A 99 5.95 5.39 -4.50
N PHE A 100 5.07 4.53 -3.99
CA PHE A 100 4.15 4.87 -2.92
C PHE A 100 4.87 5.37 -1.65
N PRO A 101 5.77 4.60 -1.00
CA PRO A 101 6.49 5.09 0.16
C PRO A 101 7.54 6.16 -0.17
N LEU A 102 8.00 6.24 -1.42
CA LEU A 102 8.87 7.33 -1.86
C LEU A 102 8.12 8.66 -1.81
N ALA A 103 6.85 8.70 -2.24
CA ALA A 103 6.01 9.88 -2.15
C ALA A 103 5.74 10.31 -0.69
N ALA A 104 5.84 9.38 0.28
CA ALA A 104 5.69 9.70 1.68
C ALA A 104 6.83 10.57 2.24
N ILE A 105 8.03 10.48 1.68
CA ILE A 105 9.20 11.24 2.12
C ILE A 105 8.96 12.77 2.02
N PRO A 106 8.63 13.35 0.84
CA PRO A 106 8.36 14.78 0.75
C PRO A 106 7.09 15.19 1.52
N VAL A 107 6.07 14.34 1.59
CA VAL A 107 4.83 14.65 2.34
C VAL A 107 5.11 14.77 3.84
N ILE A 108 5.89 13.85 4.42
CA ILE A 108 6.30 13.92 5.83
C ILE A 108 7.28 15.08 6.05
N GLY A 109 8.25 15.25 5.15
CA GLY A 109 9.24 16.32 5.22
C GLY A 109 8.61 17.71 5.22
N ILE A 110 7.66 17.95 4.33
CA ILE A 110 6.98 19.26 4.23
C ILE A 110 5.86 19.35 5.28
N GLY A 111 4.91 18.42 5.27
CA GLY A 111 3.71 18.53 6.09
C GLY A 111 3.97 18.41 7.58
N TRP A 112 4.89 17.53 8.00
CA TRP A 112 5.17 17.32 9.42
C TRP A 112 6.43 18.04 9.87
N ILE A 113 7.58 17.80 9.24
CA ILE A 113 8.85 18.35 9.74
C ILE A 113 8.91 19.86 9.54
N TRP A 114 8.53 20.37 8.38
CA TRP A 114 8.60 21.81 8.09
C TRP A 114 7.39 22.59 8.62
N LEU A 115 6.17 22.13 8.33
CA LEU A 115 4.95 22.84 8.73
C LEU A 115 4.49 22.52 10.15
N GLY A 116 5.00 21.46 10.78
CA GLY A 116 4.59 21.07 12.13
C GLY A 116 3.20 20.41 12.20
N GLU A 117 2.62 20.01 11.07
CA GLU A 117 1.23 19.54 10.94
C GLU A 117 1.15 18.03 10.64
N PRO A 118 1.33 17.14 11.66
CA PRO A 118 1.33 15.69 11.47
C PRO A 118 0.06 15.17 10.82
N LEU A 119 -1.09 15.64 11.26
CA LEU A 119 -2.39 15.14 10.78
C LEU A 119 -2.61 15.48 9.31
N VAL A 120 -2.13 16.64 8.85
CA VAL A 120 -2.21 17.04 7.44
C VAL A 120 -1.35 16.10 6.61
N ALA A 121 -0.07 15.93 6.96
CA ALA A 121 0.84 15.02 6.26
C ALA A 121 0.28 13.59 6.19
N ILE A 122 -0.16 13.06 7.32
CA ILE A 122 -0.65 11.68 7.41
C ILE A 122 -1.99 11.52 6.70
N SER A 123 -2.89 12.51 6.72
CA SER A 123 -4.15 12.43 5.98
C SER A 123 -3.94 12.27 4.46
N CYS A 124 -2.96 12.96 3.88
CA CYS A 124 -2.59 12.79 2.48
C CYS A 124 -2.10 11.36 2.19
N LEU A 125 -1.31 10.78 3.10
CA LEU A 125 -0.80 9.41 2.95
C LEU A 125 -1.88 8.36 3.15
N LEU A 126 -2.79 8.57 4.10
CA LEU A 126 -3.94 7.69 4.31
C LEU A 126 -4.88 7.70 3.10
N PHE A 127 -5.13 8.89 2.54
CA PHE A 127 -5.93 8.99 1.31
C PHE A 127 -5.29 8.17 0.17
N MET A 128 -3.98 8.25 0.00
CA MET A 128 -3.27 7.51 -1.03
C MET A 128 -3.24 5.99 -0.75
N ALA A 129 -2.99 5.58 0.50
CA ALA A 129 -2.91 4.18 0.91
C ALA A 129 -4.28 3.49 0.89
N TRP A 130 -5.23 4.04 1.65
CA TRP A 130 -6.53 3.44 1.84
C TRP A 130 -7.49 3.75 0.69
N GLY A 131 -7.29 4.85 -0.05
CA GLY A 131 -8.00 5.07 -1.32
C GLY A 131 -7.69 3.97 -2.35
N ASP A 132 -6.41 3.59 -2.51
CA ASP A 132 -6.05 2.45 -3.36
C ASP A 132 -6.60 1.12 -2.82
N MET A 133 -6.61 0.94 -1.49
CA MET A 133 -7.23 -0.22 -0.85
C MET A 133 -8.73 -0.33 -1.19
N VAL A 134 -9.50 0.73 -0.95
CA VAL A 134 -10.96 0.75 -1.14
C VAL A 134 -11.32 0.53 -2.61
N THR A 135 -10.65 1.20 -3.54
CA THR A 135 -10.89 1.01 -4.98
C THR A 135 -10.69 -0.46 -5.39
N GLY A 136 -9.67 -1.13 -4.84
CA GLY A 136 -9.41 -2.55 -5.07
C GLY A 136 -10.46 -3.52 -4.49
N VAL A 137 -11.26 -3.09 -3.52
CA VAL A 137 -12.36 -3.87 -2.94
C VAL A 137 -13.68 -3.62 -3.69
N VAL A 138 -13.90 -2.40 -4.18
CA VAL A 138 -15.14 -2.00 -4.86
C VAL A 138 -15.16 -2.46 -6.33
N GLU A 139 -14.02 -2.40 -7.04
CA GLU A 139 -13.95 -2.75 -8.45
C GLU A 139 -14.43 -4.20 -8.77
N PRO A 140 -14.07 -5.24 -8.00
CA PRO A 140 -14.56 -6.60 -8.21
C PRO A 140 -16.06 -6.73 -7.99
N LEU A 141 -16.62 -6.02 -7.01
CA LEU A 141 -18.06 -6.02 -6.77
C LEU A 141 -18.81 -5.47 -7.98
N HIS A 142 -18.23 -4.45 -8.63
CA HIS A 142 -18.78 -3.88 -9.85
C HIS A 142 -18.67 -4.85 -11.04
N GLN A 143 -17.56 -5.58 -11.17
CA GLN A 143 -17.37 -6.59 -12.22
C GLN A 143 -18.30 -7.79 -12.02
N VAL A 144 -18.46 -8.29 -10.79
CA VAL A 144 -19.42 -9.35 -10.45
C VAL A 144 -20.84 -8.90 -10.77
N LYS A 145 -21.23 -7.67 -10.39
CA LYS A 145 -22.55 -7.13 -10.71
C LYS A 145 -22.80 -7.07 -12.22
N ARG A 146 -21.80 -6.66 -13.02
CA ARG A 146 -21.89 -6.66 -14.49
C ARG A 146 -21.97 -8.06 -15.08
N ALA A 147 -21.25 -9.03 -14.53
CA ALA A 147 -21.29 -10.42 -15.02
C ALA A 147 -22.67 -11.08 -14.80
N TYR A 148 -23.34 -10.76 -13.68
CA TYR A 148 -24.67 -11.29 -13.36
C TYR A 148 -25.84 -10.50 -13.96
N ASN A 149 -25.65 -9.20 -14.24
CA ASN A 149 -26.67 -8.35 -14.84
C ASN A 149 -26.03 -7.45 -15.90
N PRO A 150 -25.72 -8.01 -17.09
CA PRO A 150 -25.06 -7.25 -18.14
C PRO A 150 -25.97 -6.10 -18.59
N PRO A 151 -25.41 -4.89 -18.83
CA PRO A 151 -26.20 -3.80 -19.38
C PRO A 151 -26.73 -4.18 -20.78
N LEU A 152 -27.94 -3.74 -21.11
CA LEU A 152 -28.64 -4.01 -22.39
C LEU A 152 -27.78 -3.73 -23.64
N ILE A 153 -26.79 -2.83 -23.54
CA ILE A 153 -25.80 -2.53 -24.60
C ILE A 153 -24.92 -3.74 -24.93
N ASP A 154 -24.52 -4.53 -23.94
CA ASP A 154 -23.65 -5.71 -24.12
C ASP A 154 -24.44 -6.87 -24.76
N GLU A 155 -25.74 -7.01 -24.43
CA GLU A 155 -26.65 -7.94 -25.10
C GLU A 155 -26.87 -7.56 -26.58
N LEU A 156 -27.07 -6.27 -26.85
CA LEU A 156 -27.27 -5.77 -28.22
C LEU A 156 -26.02 -5.87 -29.09
N GLN A 157 -24.82 -5.88 -28.51
CA GLN A 157 -23.58 -6.12 -29.26
C GLN A 157 -23.38 -7.61 -29.58
N ASN A 158 -23.77 -8.52 -28.67
CA ASN A 158 -23.72 -9.97 -28.92
C ASN A 158 -24.80 -10.48 -29.89
N LEU A 159 -25.89 -9.72 -30.07
CA LEU A 159 -26.97 -10.04 -31.02
C LEU A 159 -26.75 -9.47 -32.44
N LYS A 160 -25.71 -8.65 -32.66
CA LYS A 160 -25.32 -8.19 -33.99
C LYS A 160 -24.42 -9.24 -34.67
N LEU A 161 -25.06 -10.29 -35.18
CA LEU A 161 -24.60 -11.07 -36.35
C LEU A 161 -24.83 -10.27 -37.63
#